data_AF-A0A150MWN4-F1
#
_entry.id   AF-A0A150MWN4-F1
#
_cell.length_a   1.000
_cell.length_b   1.000
_cell.length_c   1.000
_cell.angle_alpha   90.00
_cell.angle_beta   90.00
_cell.angle_gamma   90.00
#
_symmetry.space_group_name_H-M   'P 1'
#
loop_
_entity.id
_entity.type
_entity.pdbx_description
1 polymer ?
#
loop_
_entity_poly.entity_id
_entity_poly.type
_entity_poly.pdbx_seq_one_letter_code
_entity_poly.pdbx_strand_id
1 'polypeptide(L)'
;MNDLYDQVDFILTKPGGVTISECLYKRLPIFIYDTLPGQEEMNFRILKRHHLVFDFLNWKELRNISDAILSILHSPQITHYYSHVEQYHRQLSSDRPATLLYSKLASFDNKE
;
A
#
# COMPACT_ATOMS: atom_id res chain seq x y z
N MET A 1 -3.80 5.41 16.66
CA MET A 1 -2.85 5.21 15.54
C MET A 1 -3.51 5.57 14.22
N ASN A 2 -4.77 5.19 13.99
CA ASN A 2 -5.57 5.64 12.85
C ASN A 2 -5.51 7.18 12.65
N ASP A 3 -5.74 7.94 13.72
CA ASP A 3 -5.70 9.41 13.69
C ASP A 3 -4.35 10.00 13.27
N LEU A 4 -3.24 9.27 13.47
CA LEU A 4 -1.92 9.72 13.02
C LEU A 4 -1.80 9.62 11.49
N TYR A 5 -2.37 8.58 10.89
CA TYR A 5 -2.39 8.46 9.43
C TYR A 5 -3.20 9.58 8.77
N ASP A 6 -4.23 10.09 9.44
CA ASP A 6 -5.04 11.20 8.92
C ASP A 6 -4.35 12.58 9.07
N GLN A 7 -3.20 12.65 9.74
CA GLN A 7 -2.46 13.87 10.04
C GLN A 7 -1.11 13.98 9.31
N VAL A 8 -0.82 13.06 8.39
CA VAL A 8 0.47 13.02 7.69
C VAL A 8 0.29 13.03 6.17
N ASP A 9 1.27 13.59 5.47
CA ASP A 9 1.26 13.66 3.99
C ASP A 9 1.79 12.38 3.32
N PHE A 10 2.59 11.59 4.04
CA PHE A 10 3.20 10.35 3.55
C PHE A 10 3.67 9.47 4.70
N ILE A 11 4.04 8.22 4.38
CA ILE A 11 4.64 7.27 5.31
C ILE A 11 5.96 6.73 4.75
N LEU A 12 7.00 6.69 5.59
CA LEU A 12 8.26 5.98 5.34
C LEU A 12 8.27 4.72 6.21
N THR A 13 8.23 3.53 5.61
CA THR A 13 8.02 2.26 6.34
C THR A 13 8.70 1.06 5.68
N LYS A 14 8.69 -0.09 6.36
CA LYS A 14 8.85 -1.43 5.76
C LYS A 14 7.52 -1.91 5.14
N PRO A 15 7.52 -2.85 4.19
CA PRO A 15 6.33 -3.30 3.48
C PRO A 15 5.53 -4.37 4.27
N GLY A 16 5.26 -4.09 5.55
CA GLY A 16 4.44 -4.94 6.41
C GLY A 16 2.96 -4.90 6.01
N GLY A 17 2.30 -6.05 5.97
CA GLY A 17 0.96 -6.19 5.38
C GLY A 17 -0.11 -5.28 5.99
N VAL A 18 -0.13 -5.12 7.31
CA VAL A 18 -1.12 -4.27 8.01
C VAL A 18 -0.90 -2.78 7.66
N THR A 19 0.32 -2.27 7.87
CA THR A 19 0.66 -0.87 7.59
C THR A 19 0.42 -0.51 6.12
N ILE A 20 0.85 -1.36 5.19
CA ILE A 20 0.64 -1.12 3.76
C ILE A 20 -0.84 -1.10 3.40
N SER A 21 -1.62 -2.04 3.92
CA SER A 21 -3.06 -2.08 3.64
C SER A 21 -3.77 -0.82 4.14
N GLU A 22 -3.42 -0.35 5.34
CA GLU A 22 -3.98 0.89 5.90
C GLU A 22 -3.59 2.12 5.07
N CYS A 23 -2.31 2.26 4.72
CA CYS A 23 -1.84 3.37 3.89
C CYS A 23 -2.50 3.38 2.50
N LEU A 24 -2.62 2.22 1.85
CA LEU A 24 -3.31 2.12 0.56
C LEU A 24 -4.79 2.47 0.69
N TYR A 25 -5.47 2.00 1.74
CA TYR A 25 -6.87 2.33 1.99
C TYR A 25 -7.07 3.84 2.16
N LYS A 26 -6.17 4.48 2.92
CA LYS A 26 -6.15 5.93 3.16
C LYS A 26 -5.54 6.76 2.03
N ARG A 27 -5.04 6.12 0.96
CA ARG A 27 -4.37 6.78 -0.17
C ARG A 27 -3.13 7.57 0.25
N LEU A 28 -2.42 7.15 1.28
CA LEU A 28 -1.18 7.81 1.69
C LEU A 28 -0.02 7.35 0.83
N PRO A 29 0.80 8.26 0.27
CA PRO A 29 2.07 7.92 -0.35
C PRO A 29 2.98 7.10 0.58
N ILE A 30 3.55 6.01 0.04
CA ILE A 30 4.37 5.06 0.81
C ILE A 30 5.78 5.01 0.23
N PHE A 31 6.78 5.28 1.07
CA PHE A 31 8.19 5.12 0.76
C PHE A 31 8.75 3.91 1.51
N ILE A 32 9.40 2.98 0.80
CA ILE A 32 9.93 1.75 1.39
C ILE A 32 11.42 1.87 1.63
N TYR A 33 11.85 1.94 2.90
CA TYR A 33 13.26 2.16 3.26
C TYR A 33 14.04 0.89 3.57
N ASP A 34 13.36 -0.23 3.80
CA ASP A 34 13.97 -1.52 4.12
C ASP A 34 12.95 -2.66 3.88
N THR A 35 13.44 -3.90 3.79
CA THR A 35 12.61 -5.11 3.73
C THR A 35 13.24 -6.22 4.55
N LEU A 36 12.43 -6.96 5.32
CA LEU A 36 12.87 -8.21 5.93
C LEU A 36 12.86 -9.38 4.91
N PRO A 37 13.80 -10.33 5.02
CA PRO A 37 13.82 -11.51 4.16
C PRO A 37 12.48 -12.27 4.15
N GLY A 38 12.03 -12.68 2.98
CA GLY A 38 10.81 -13.48 2.82
C GLY A 38 9.57 -12.65 2.45
N GLN A 39 8.59 -12.55 3.35
CA GLN A 39 7.27 -11.98 3.02
C GLN A 39 7.34 -10.48 2.68
N GLU A 40 8.20 -9.71 3.35
CA GLU A 40 8.34 -8.28 3.08
C GLU A 40 9.01 -8.00 1.72
N GLU A 41 10.02 -8.77 1.33
CA GLU A 41 10.59 -8.71 -0.03
C GLU A 41 9.56 -9.06 -1.11
N MET A 42 8.72 -10.07 -0.86
CA MET A 42 7.61 -10.43 -1.75
C MET A 42 6.61 -9.28 -1.88
N ASN A 43 6.18 -8.69 -0.75
CA ASN A 43 5.27 -7.56 -0.73
C ASN A 43 5.85 -6.38 -1.51
N PHE A 44 7.10 -6.01 -1.24
CA PHE A 44 7.77 -4.92 -1.94
C PHE A 44 7.79 -5.14 -3.45
N ARG A 45 8.13 -6.36 -3.91
CA ARG A 45 8.16 -6.69 -5.34
C ARG A 45 6.79 -6.55 -6.00
N ILE A 46 5.72 -6.99 -5.33
CA ILE A 46 4.35 -6.85 -5.84
C ILE A 46 3.94 -5.38 -5.87
N LEU A 47 4.11 -4.66 -4.76
CA LEU A 47 3.75 -3.24 -4.63
C LEU A 47 4.48 -2.38 -5.66
N LYS A 48 5.79 -2.59 -5.83
CA LYS A 48 6.62 -1.88 -6.82
C LYS A 48 6.17 -2.15 -8.25
N ARG A 49 5.84 -3.41 -8.57
CA ARG A 49 5.31 -3.79 -9.90
C ARG A 49 4.00 -3.06 -10.23
N HIS A 50 3.17 -2.80 -9.22
CA HIS A 50 1.90 -2.09 -9.38
C HIS A 50 2.01 -0.57 -9.17
N HIS A 51 3.22 -0.03 -8.98
CA HIS A 51 3.46 1.40 -8.70
C HIS A 51 2.72 1.92 -7.46
N LEU A 52 2.54 1.06 -6.45
CA LEU A 52 1.83 1.37 -5.21
C LEU A 52 2.75 1.81 -4.06
N VAL A 53 4.06 1.91 -4.31
CA VAL A 53 5.07 2.40 -3.37
C VAL A 53 6.22 3.08 -4.13
N PHE A 54 6.95 3.96 -3.46
CA PHE A 54 8.23 4.49 -3.90
C PHE A 54 9.38 3.63 -3.34
N ASP A 55 10.30 3.24 -4.21
CA ASP A 55 11.51 2.51 -3.84
C ASP A 55 12.51 3.45 -3.17
N PHE A 56 12.79 3.19 -1.90
CA PHE A 56 13.69 3.99 -1.08
C PHE A 56 14.73 3.11 -0.35
N LEU A 57 14.99 1.89 -0.84
CA LEU A 57 15.90 0.95 -0.18
C LEU A 57 17.34 1.47 -0.11
N ASN A 58 17.76 2.27 -1.08
CA ASN A 58 19.10 2.86 -1.14
C ASN A 58 19.19 4.21 -0.41
N TRP A 59 18.29 4.50 0.54
CA TRP A 59 18.24 5.78 1.24
C TRP A 59 19.55 6.18 1.93
N LYS A 60 20.38 5.21 2.32
CA LYS A 60 21.69 5.46 2.95
C LYS A 60 22.70 6.11 2.00
N GLU A 61 22.49 6.00 0.69
CA GLU A 61 23.32 6.62 -0.34
C GLU A 61 22.88 8.06 -0.64
N LEU A 62 21.70 8.45 -0.16
CA LEU A 62 21.17 9.81 -0.35
C LEU A 62 21.88 10.78 0.58
N ARG A 63 22.25 11.95 0.05
CA ARG A 63 22.80 13.05 0.86
C ARG A 63 21.75 13.63 1.81
N ASN A 64 20.51 13.74 1.35
CA ASN A 64 19.39 14.27 2.11
C ASN A 64 18.11 13.51 1.73
N ILE A 65 17.57 12.79 2.71
CA ILE A 65 16.34 12.00 2.57
C ILE A 65 15.12 12.92 2.37
N SER A 66 15.06 14.03 3.10
CA SER A 66 13.95 14.98 3.02
C SER A 66 13.85 15.60 1.64
N ASP A 67 14.97 16.06 1.06
CA ASP A 67 14.98 16.64 -0.28
C ASP A 67 14.53 15.62 -1.33
N ALA A 68 14.99 14.38 -1.21
CA ALA A 68 14.60 13.30 -2.12
C ALA A 68 13.10 12.99 -2.04
N ILE A 69 12.53 12.89 -0.84
CA ILE A 69 11.08 12.70 -0.65
C ILE A 69 10.29 13.90 -1.19
N LEU A 70 10.65 15.12 -0.81
CA LEU A 70 9.97 16.34 -1.24
C LEU A 70 10.03 16.51 -2.76
N SER A 71 11.13 16.12 -3.39
CA SER A 71 11.24 16.15 -4.86
C SER A 71 10.20 15.24 -5.53
N ILE A 72 9.90 14.08 -4.93
CA ILE A 72 8.88 13.16 -5.43
C ILE A 72 7.48 13.73 -5.19
N LEU A 73 7.21 14.22 -3.97
CA LEU A 73 5.91 14.76 -3.59
C LEU A 73 5.51 15.99 -4.43
N HIS A 74 6.48 16.78 -4.90
CA HIS A 74 6.23 17.96 -5.74
C HIS A 74 6.40 17.71 -7.25
N SER A 75 6.50 16.45 -7.66
CA SER A 75 6.70 16.07 -9.07
C SER A 75 5.48 15.35 -9.65
N PRO A 76 5.34 15.26 -10.99
CA PRO A 76 4.25 14.50 -11.63
C PRO A 76 4.13 13.05 -11.17
N GLN A 77 5.22 12.47 -10.65
CA GLN A 77 5.28 11.12 -10.08
C GLN A 77 4.21 10.90 -9.01
N ILE A 78 3.88 11.93 -8.21
CA ILE A 78 2.84 11.80 -7.18
C ILE A 78 1.44 11.65 -7.80
N THR A 79 1.18 12.32 -8.92
CA THR A 79 -0.09 12.19 -9.64
C THR A 79 -0.20 10.80 -10.25
N HIS A 80 0.89 10.27 -10.81
CA HIS A 80 0.94 8.90 -11.30
C HIS A 80 0.69 7.90 -10.15
N TYR A 81 1.33 8.09 -8.99
CA TYR A 81 1.09 7.26 -7.82
C TYR A 81 -0.41 7.19 -7.46
N TYR A 82 -1.07 8.34 -7.31
CA TYR A 82 -2.49 8.38 -6.99
C TYR A 82 -3.36 7.69 -8.06
N SER A 83 -3.02 7.82 -9.34
CA SER A 83 -3.76 7.12 -10.41
C SER A 83 -3.70 5.58 -10.29
N HIS A 84 -2.56 5.03 -9.85
CA HIS A 84 -2.38 3.60 -9.61
C HIS A 84 -3.10 3.15 -8.33
N VAL A 85 -3.08 3.97 -7.28
CA VAL A 85 -3.88 3.71 -6.07
C VAL A 85 -5.37 3.66 -6.40
N GLU A 86 -5.88 4.60 -7.20
CA GLU A 86 -7.28 4.56 -7.65
C GLU A 86 -7.58 3.33 -8.50
N GLN A 87 -6.65 2.89 -9.35
CA GLN A 87 -6.81 1.64 -10.10
C GLN A 87 -6.85 0.42 -9.17
N TYR A 88 -6.02 0.38 -8.14
CA TYR A 88 -6.05 -0.67 -7.12
C TYR A 88 -7.40 -0.68 -6.38
N HIS A 89 -7.90 0.47 -5.95
CA HIS A 89 -9.21 0.60 -5.28
C HIS A 89 -10.37 0.10 -6.16
N ARG A 90 -10.34 0.36 -7.47
CA ARG A 90 -11.35 -0.15 -8.41
C ARG A 90 -11.38 -1.68 -8.53
N GLN A 91 -10.32 -2.38 -8.13
CA GLN A 91 -10.25 -3.84 -8.13
C GLN A 91 -10.74 -4.45 -6.82
N LEU A 92 -10.96 -3.63 -5.78
CA LEU A 92 -11.44 -4.11 -4.48
C LEU A 92 -12.92 -4.49 -4.59
N SER A 93 -13.27 -5.66 -4.06
CA SER A 93 -14.67 -6.03 -3.93
C SER A 93 -15.36 -5.13 -2.90
N SER A 94 -16.55 -4.66 -3.23
CA SER A 94 -17.45 -3.99 -2.29
C SER A 94 -18.09 -4.95 -1.29
N ASP A 95 -18.02 -6.26 -1.55
CA ASP A 95 -18.63 -7.26 -0.69
C ASP A 95 -17.86 -7.40 0.61
N ARG A 96 -18.60 -7.38 1.72
CA ARG A 96 -18.00 -7.71 3.01
C ARG A 96 -17.52 -9.16 2.97
N PRO A 97 -16.29 -9.45 3.42
CA PRO A 97 -15.78 -10.84 3.45
C PRO A 97 -16.74 -11.80 4.16
N ALA A 98 -17.40 -11.35 5.24
CA ALA A 98 -18.41 -12.12 5.93
C ALA A 98 -19.58 -12.53 5.03
N THR A 99 -20.10 -11.62 4.18
CA THR A 99 -21.19 -11.91 3.24
C THR A 99 -20.78 -12.97 2.22
N LEU A 100 -19.56 -12.91 1.70
CA LEU A 100 -19.01 -13.92 0.79
C LEU A 100 -18.85 -15.29 1.47
N LEU A 101 -18.45 -15.30 2.74
CA LEU A 101 -18.35 -16.54 3.51
C LEU A 101 -19.73 -17.15 3.77
N TYR A 102 -20.70 -16.34 4.19
CA TYR A 102 -22.07 -16.82 4.45
C TYR A 102 -22.75 -17.36 3.20
N SER A 103 -22.65 -16.67 2.06
CA SER A 103 -23.25 -17.16 0.82
C SER A 103 -22.65 -18.50 0.38
N LYS A 104 -21.33 -18.66 0.55
CA LYS A 104 -20.63 -19.90 0.23
C LYS A 104 -21.01 -21.02 1.19
N LEU A 105 -21.08 -20.76 2.49
CA LEU A 105 -21.50 -21.74 3.50
C LEU A 105 -22.94 -22.21 3.29
N ALA A 106 -23.89 -21.28 3.09
CA ALA A 106 -25.29 -21.60 2.84
C ALA A 106 -25.50 -22.39 1.52
N SER A 107 -24.59 -22.27 0.55
CA SER A 107 -24.64 -23.07 -0.69
C SER A 107 -24.23 -24.53 -0.50
N PHE A 108 -23.56 -24.88 0.60
CA PHE A 108 -23.26 -26.26 0.96
C PHE A 108 -24.44 -26.95 1.66
N ASP A 109 -25.23 -26.21 2.44
CA ASP A 109 -26.40 -26.76 3.15
C ASP A 109 -27.58 -27.08 2.21
N ASN A 110 -27.65 -26.42 1.04
CA ASN A 110 -28.71 -26.64 0.05
C ASN A 110 -28.40 -27.77 -0.97
N LYS A 111 -27.43 -28.64 -0.67
CA LYS A 111 -27.04 -29.78 -1.54
C LYS A 111 -27.50 -31.15 -1.03
N GLU A 112 -28.40 -31.21 -0.05
CA GLU A 112 -29.19 -32.40 0.31
C GLU A 112 -30.53 -32.41 -0.43
#